data_AF-A0A2V8R1Q4-F1
#
_entry.id   AF-A0A2V8R1Q4-F1
#
_cell.length_a   1.000
_cell.length_b   1.000
_cell.length_c   1.000
_cell.angle_alpha   90.00
_cell.angle_beta   90.00
_cell.angle_gamma   90.00
#
_symmetry.space_group_name_H-M   'P 1'
#
loop_
_entity.id
_entity.type
_entity.pdbx_description
1 polymer ?
#
loop_
_entity_poly.entity_id
_entity_poly.type
_entity_poly.pdbx_seq_one_letter_code
_entity_poly.pdbx_strand_id
1 'polypeptide(L)' 'ARLNRRTDDNAETIKTRLVTYEQETRPLVEYYQRTGRLRRVDGARDPEAIYADIEKAVIGDR' A
#
# COMPACT_ATOMS: atom_id res chain seq x y z
N ALA A 1 -22.93 -13.44 -11.68
CA ALA A 1 -22.30 -12.10 -11.60
C ALA A 1 -21.22 -12.01 -12.67
N ARG A 2 -21.16 -10.91 -13.45
CA ARG A 2 -20.15 -10.72 -14.49
C ARG A 2 -18.94 -10.02 -13.87
N LEU A 3 -17.74 -10.60 -14.01
CA LEU A 3 -16.50 -10.00 -13.54
C LEU A 3 -16.22 -8.75 -14.37
N ASN A 4 -16.35 -7.56 -13.78
CA ASN A 4 -16.02 -6.31 -14.44
C ASN A 4 -14.54 -6.01 -14.18
N ARG A 5 -13.73 -5.97 -15.25
CA ARG A 5 -12.30 -5.63 -15.17
C ARG A 5 -12.14 -4.15 -15.46
N ARG A 6 -11.28 -3.47 -14.73
CA ARG A 6 -10.97 -2.08 -15.03
C ARG A 6 -10.25 -2.01 -16.37
N THR A 7 -10.46 -0.92 -17.10
CA THR A 7 -9.81 -0.70 -18.40
C THR A 7 -8.31 -0.49 -18.28
N ASP A 8 -7.84 -0.03 -17.11
CA ASP A 8 -6.43 0.24 -16.81
C ASP A 8 -5.67 -0.97 -16.23
N ASP A 9 -6.32 -2.12 -16.07
CA ASP A 9 -5.68 -3.37 -15.64
C ASP A 9 -4.99 -4.08 -16.83
N ASN A 10 -4.11 -3.35 -17.52
CA ASN A 10 -3.31 -3.86 -18.63
C ASN A 10 -1.80 -3.67 -18.37
N ALA A 11 -0.96 -4.47 -19.03
CA ALA A 11 0.48 -4.53 -18.73
C ALA A 11 1.21 -3.20 -18.95
N GLU A 12 0.80 -2.42 -19.94
CA GLU A 12 1.39 -1.11 -20.23
C GLU A 12 1.07 -0.11 -19.12
N THR A 13 -0.21 0.00 -18.75
CA THR A 13 -0.64 0.90 -17.67
C THR A 13 -0.04 0.51 -16.31
N ILE A 14 0.09 -0.80 -16.02
CA ILE A 14 0.74 -1.28 -14.79
C ILE A 14 2.20 -0.83 -14.72
N LYS A 15 2.97 -0.94 -15.81
CA LYS A 15 4.38 -0.49 -15.84
C LYS A 15 4.49 1.00 -15.56
N THR A 16 3.68 1.82 -16.23
CA THR A 16 3.66 3.27 -16.00
C THR A 16 3.31 3.60 -14.56
N ARG A 17 2.29 2.94 -13.97
CA ARG A 17 1.89 3.16 -12.57
C ARG A 17 3.00 2.80 -11.57
N LEU A 18 3.77 1.74 -11.82
CA LEU A 18 4.90 1.37 -10.97
C LEU A 18 6.02 2.42 -11.05
N VAL A 19 6.35 2.92 -12.23
CA VAL A 19 7.35 4.00 -12.40
C VAL A 19 6.91 5.27 -11.67
N THR A 20 5.65 5.69 -11.83
CA THR A 20 5.09 6.84 -11.12
C THR A 20 5.13 6.66 -9.61
N TYR A 21 4.78 5.47 -9.10
CA TYR A 21 4.87 5.16 -7.67
C TYR A 21 6.30 5.34 -7.15
N GLU A 22 7.30 4.81 -7.87
CA GLU A 22 8.72 4.91 -7.49
C GLU A 22 9.24 6.35 -7.45
N GLN A 23 8.77 7.20 -8.36
CA GLN A 23 9.20 8.59 -8.50
C GLN A 23 8.47 9.53 -7.53
N GLU A 24 7.16 9.37 -7.37
CA GLU A 24 6.32 10.36 -6.69
C GLU A 24 5.86 9.90 -5.31
N THR A 25 5.60 8.59 -5.13
CA THR A 25 5.02 8.06 -3.88
C THR A 25 6.08 7.49 -2.94
N ARG A 26 7.06 6.73 -3.44
CA ARG A 26 8.12 6.12 -2.60
C ARG A 26 8.87 7.13 -1.72
N PRO A 27 9.22 8.36 -2.18
CA PRO A 27 9.88 9.35 -1.31
C PRO A 27 9.06 9.75 -0.07
N LEU A 28 7.74 9.59 -0.09
CA LEU A 28 6.88 9.88 1.07
C LEU A 28 7.17 8.97 2.25
N VAL A 29 7.74 7.77 2.03
CA VAL A 29 8.15 6.86 3.11
C VAL A 29 9.18 7.54 4.01
N GLU A 30 10.19 8.20 3.42
CA GLU A 30 11.21 8.91 4.18
C GLU A 30 10.60 10.08 4.96
N TYR A 31 9.71 10.84 4.32
CA TYR A 31 9.00 11.94 4.96
C TYR A 31 8.22 11.48 6.20
N TYR A 32 7.37 10.46 6.07
CA TYR A 32 6.58 9.97 7.21
C TYR A 32 7.43 9.28 8.28
N GLN A 33 8.54 8.65 7.89
CA GLN A 33 9.51 8.09 8.84
C GLN A 33 10.15 9.19 9.68
N ARG A 34 10.59 10.28 9.06
CA ARG A 34 11.18 11.45 9.76
C ARG A 34 10.21 12.15 10.70
N THR A 35 8.91 12.12 10.39
CA THR A 35 7.88 12.72 11.27
C THR A 35 7.40 11.77 12.38
N GLY A 36 7.90 10.54 12.45
CA GLY A 36 7.47 9.54 13.41
C GLY A 36 6.06 9.00 13.19
N ARG A 37 5.45 9.29 12.02
CA ARG A 37 4.08 8.90 11.67
C ARG A 37 4.00 7.62 10.85
N LEU A 38 5.12 7.13 10.33
CA LEU A 38 5.14 5.91 9.52
C LEU A 38 4.89 4.67 10.39
N ARG A 39 3.85 3.91 10.04
CA ARG A 39 3.63 2.53 10.48
C ARG A 39 3.81 1.60 9.28
N ARG A 40 4.55 0.51 9.45
CA ARG A 40 4.80 -0.48 8.37
C ARG A 40 3.95 -1.72 8.62
N VAL A 41 3.36 -2.25 7.55
CA VAL A 41 2.57 -3.50 7.53
C VAL A 41 3.09 -4.36 6.37
N ASP A 42 3.21 -5.67 6.58
CA ASP A 42 3.60 -6.62 5.54
C ASP A 42 2.38 -7.01 4.69
N GLY A 43 2.31 -6.48 3.47
CA GLY A 43 1.21 -6.72 2.53
C GLY A 43 1.28 -8.06 1.78
N ALA A 44 2.27 -8.93 2.06
CA ALA A 44 2.40 -10.23 1.40
C ALA A 44 1.76 -11.39 2.18
N ARG A 45 1.14 -11.10 3.34
CA ARG A 45 0.45 -12.08 4.20
C ARG A 45 -0.98 -12.34 3.72
N ASP A 46 -1.68 -13.26 4.37
CA ASP A 46 -3.12 -13.47 4.16
C ASP A 46 -3.93 -12.23 4.60
N PRO A 47 -5.12 -12.00 4.02
CA PRO A 47 -5.93 -10.82 4.32
C PRO A 47 -6.27 -10.64 5.80
N GLU A 48 -6.56 -11.72 6.52
CA GLU A 48 -6.89 -11.71 7.94
C GLU A 48 -5.70 -11.24 8.79
N ALA A 49 -4.51 -11.73 8.48
CA ALA A 49 -3.26 -11.30 9.11
C ALA A 49 -2.93 -9.83 8.80
N ILE A 50 -3.10 -9.39 7.55
CA ILE A 50 -2.89 -7.99 7.15
C ILE A 50 -3.84 -7.08 7.94
N TYR A 51 -5.11 -7.47 8.07
CA TYR A 51 -6.10 -6.71 8.82
C TYR A 51 -5.71 -6.55 10.29
N ALA A 52 -5.28 -7.62 10.96
CA ALA A 52 -4.83 -7.58 12.34
C ALA A 52 -3.60 -6.67 12.52
N ASP A 53 -2.64 -6.72 11.59
CA ASP A 53 -1.46 -5.84 11.61
C ASP A 53 -1.86 -4.35 11.45
N ILE A 54 -2.83 -4.04 10.58
CA ILE A 54 -3.37 -2.68 10.39
C ILE A 54 -4.11 -2.21 11.65
N GLU A 55 -4.97 -3.06 12.23
CA GLU A 55 -5.72 -2.75 13.45
C GLU A 55 -4.76 -2.36 14.58
N LYS A 56 -3.73 -3.18 14.81
CA LYS A 56 -2.67 -2.90 15.79
C LYS A 56 -1.94 -1.58 15.50
N ALA A 57 -1.65 -1.30 14.24
CA ALA A 57 -0.93 -0.08 13.83
C ALA A 57 -1.74 1.21 14.03
N VAL A 58 -3.07 1.15 13.91
CA VAL A 58 -3.98 2.31 13.99
C VAL A 58 -4.50 2.55 15.39
N ILE A 59 -4.89 1.48 16.10
CA ILE A 59 -5.49 1.58 17.44
C ILE A 59 -4.41 1.83 18.51
N GLY A 60 -3.21 1.27 18.31
CA GLY A 60 -2.09 1.34 19.25
C GLY A 60 -2.34 0.57 20.56
N ASP A 61 -1.27 0.17 21.24
CA ASP A 61 -1.31 -0.29 22.63
C ASP A 61 -1.81 0.87 23.50
N ARG A 62 -3.07 0.80 23.91
CA ARG A 62 -3.61 1.66 24.96
C ARG A 62 -3.43 0.99 26.32
#